data_AF-A0A1Q3C421-F1
#
_entry.id   AF-A0A1Q3C421-F1
#
_cell.length_a   1.000
_cell.length_b   1.000
_cell.length_c   1.000
_cell.angle_alpha   90.00
_cell.angle_beta   90.00
_cell.angle_gamma   90.00
#
_symmetry.space_group_name_H-M   'P 1'
#
loop_
_entity.id
_entity.type
_entity.pdbx_description
1 polymer ?
#
loop_
_entity_poly.entity_id
_entity_poly.type
_entity_poly.pdbx_seq_one_letter_code
_entity_poly.pdbx_strand_id
1 'polypeptide(L)'
;VCHPKEEGGLGIKSKLSWNNAAIMQLGWGIVTKKDSMWVSWCNRVLLRGKSFWAVKVSAASSWCWRKVLRLRDFLARNLVYIIGDGRATALWLDPWFNGETLFTKYGTWVVNDADIPLHAKVSAVIANRQSYGVAADNQCMFGCGGMESIDHIFFGCKFTTGVWNNCLRKYGFHRVCSPWREEAVWV
;
A
#
# COMPACT_ATOMS: atom_id res chain seq x y z
N VAL A 1 -12.25 -14.25 -33.39
CA VAL A 1 -13.21 -15.30 -32.92
C VAL A 1 -13.91 -14.89 -31.64
N CYS A 2 -13.20 -14.71 -30.51
CA CYS A 2 -13.83 -14.43 -29.21
C CYS A 2 -14.07 -12.94 -28.89
N HIS A 3 -14.47 -12.15 -29.89
CA HIS A 3 -14.82 -10.75 -29.74
C HIS A 3 -16.34 -10.57 -29.81
N PRO A 4 -16.91 -9.48 -29.25
CA PRO A 4 -18.29 -9.08 -29.50
C PRO A 4 -18.62 -9.03 -30.99
N LYS A 5 -19.89 -9.23 -31.35
CA LYS A 5 -20.31 -9.12 -32.74
C LYS A 5 -20.12 -7.70 -33.28
N GLU A 6 -20.24 -6.68 -32.42
CA GLU A 6 -19.98 -5.28 -32.79
C GLU A 6 -18.52 -5.03 -33.19
N GLU A 7 -17.57 -5.81 -32.66
CA GLU A 7 -16.14 -5.74 -33.00
C GLU A 7 -15.75 -6.71 -34.15
N GLY A 8 -16.72 -7.26 -34.88
CA GLY A 8 -16.47 -8.23 -35.96
C GLY A 8 -16.12 -9.65 -35.47
N GLY A 9 -16.41 -9.96 -34.21
CA GLY A 9 -16.26 -11.30 -33.63
C GLY A 9 -17.51 -12.18 -33.75
N LEU A 10 -17.41 -13.42 -33.26
CA LEU A 10 -18.54 -14.37 -33.26
C LEU A 10 -19.45 -14.22 -32.04
N GLY A 11 -19.16 -13.30 -31.11
CA GLY A 11 -19.88 -13.16 -29.85
C GLY A 11 -19.64 -14.31 -28.85
N ILE A 12 -18.69 -15.19 -29.12
CA ILE A 12 -18.34 -16.32 -28.25
C ILE A 12 -17.34 -15.82 -27.20
N LYS A 13 -17.64 -16.06 -25.92
CA LYS A 13 -16.73 -15.64 -24.85
C LYS A 13 -15.51 -16.55 -24.76
N SER A 14 -14.34 -15.97 -24.52
CA SER A 14 -13.09 -16.72 -24.36
C SER A 14 -13.13 -17.64 -23.14
N LYS A 15 -12.86 -18.94 -23.34
CA LYS A 15 -12.74 -19.94 -22.26
C LYS A 15 -11.68 -19.54 -21.23
N LEU A 16 -10.56 -19.00 -21.70
CA LEU A 16 -9.48 -18.54 -20.84
C LEU A 16 -9.92 -17.38 -19.95
N SER A 17 -10.59 -16.38 -20.52
CA SER A 17 -11.06 -15.21 -19.78
C SER A 17 -12.11 -15.59 -18.73
N TRP A 18 -13.05 -16.46 -19.09
CA TRP A 18 -14.03 -16.99 -18.13
C TRP A 18 -13.39 -17.77 -16.99
N ASN A 19 -12.44 -18.65 -17.30
CA ASN A 19 -11.76 -19.43 -16.28
C ASN A 19 -10.98 -18.52 -15.32
N ASN A 20 -10.27 -17.50 -15.85
CA ASN A 20 -9.60 -16.52 -15.00
C ASN A 20 -10.61 -15.75 -14.12
N ALA A 21 -11.74 -15.31 -14.68
CA ALA A 21 -12.79 -14.62 -13.91
C ALA A 21 -13.39 -15.51 -12.80
N ALA A 22 -13.66 -16.78 -13.09
CA ALA A 22 -14.15 -17.73 -12.07
C ALA A 22 -13.13 -17.94 -10.94
N ILE A 23 -11.84 -18.04 -11.26
CA ILE A 23 -10.77 -18.16 -10.26
C ILE A 23 -10.60 -16.87 -9.46
N MET A 24 -10.73 -15.71 -10.11
CA MET A 24 -10.75 -14.42 -9.42
C MET A 24 -11.93 -14.30 -8.47
N GLN A 25 -13.10 -14.83 -8.82
CA GLN A 25 -14.27 -14.87 -7.94
C GLN A 25 -13.99 -15.68 -6.66
N LEU A 26 -13.19 -16.74 -6.74
CA LEU A 26 -12.71 -17.47 -5.56
C LEU A 26 -11.80 -16.60 -4.70
N GLY A 27 -10.84 -15.91 -5.31
CA GLY A 27 -9.97 -14.95 -4.61
C GLY A 27 -10.76 -13.82 -3.95
N TRP A 28 -11.76 -13.27 -4.64
CA TRP A 28 -12.67 -12.26 -4.13
C TRP A 28 -13.45 -12.75 -2.90
N GLY A 29 -13.94 -13.99 -2.93
CA GLY A 29 -14.61 -14.60 -1.77
C GLY A 29 -13.71 -14.68 -0.53
N ILE A 30 -12.41 -14.92 -0.71
CA ILE A 30 -11.43 -14.92 0.39
C ILE A 30 -11.24 -13.49 0.94
N VAL A 31 -11.03 -12.52 0.05
CA VAL A 31 -10.78 -11.11 0.42
C VAL A 31 -11.98 -10.51 1.16
N THR A 32 -13.18 -10.78 0.69
CA THR A 32 -14.43 -10.31 1.31
C THR A 32 -14.88 -11.12 2.52
N LYS A 33 -14.13 -12.17 2.90
CA LYS A 33 -14.49 -13.11 3.97
C LYS A 33 -15.91 -13.65 3.79
N LYS A 34 -16.28 -14.00 2.55
CA LYS A 34 -17.59 -14.56 2.23
C LYS A 34 -17.89 -15.75 3.14
N ASP A 35 -19.04 -15.72 3.79
CA ASP A 35 -19.48 -16.81 4.67
C ASP A 35 -19.71 -18.08 3.84
N SER A 36 -18.72 -18.96 3.88
CA SER A 36 -18.75 -20.25 3.20
C SER A 36 -17.70 -21.17 3.80
N MET A 37 -18.01 -22.46 3.88
CA MET A 37 -17.10 -23.46 4.41
C MET A 37 -15.74 -23.46 3.68
N TRP A 38 -15.76 -23.24 2.36
CA TRP A 38 -14.54 -23.18 1.56
C TRP A 38 -13.66 -21.96 1.94
N VAL A 39 -14.23 -20.76 2.06
CA VAL A 39 -13.46 -19.57 2.50
C VAL A 39 -12.94 -19.74 3.92
N SER A 40 -13.75 -20.27 4.84
CA SER A 40 -13.34 -20.55 6.22
C SER A 40 -12.18 -21.56 6.27
N TRP A 41 -12.25 -22.63 5.46
CA TRP A 41 -11.16 -23.59 5.32
C TRP A 41 -9.90 -22.97 4.73
N CYS A 42 -10.01 -22.17 3.67
CA CYS A 42 -8.86 -21.45 3.09
C CYS A 42 -8.18 -20.55 4.12
N ASN A 43 -8.95 -19.79 4.89
CA ASN A 43 -8.42 -18.91 5.94
C ASN A 43 -7.67 -19.72 7.02
N ARG A 44 -8.25 -20.83 7.48
CA ARG A 44 -7.67 -21.65 8.56
C ARG A 44 -6.47 -22.48 8.12
N VAL A 45 -6.54 -23.11 6.95
CA VAL A 45 -5.55 -24.13 6.52
C VAL A 45 -4.50 -23.57 5.57
N LEU A 46 -4.90 -22.75 4.60
CA LEU A 46 -4.00 -22.24 3.56
C LEU A 46 -3.33 -20.93 3.98
N LEU A 47 -4.11 -19.98 4.52
CA LEU A 47 -3.59 -18.67 4.93
C LEU A 47 -2.98 -18.70 6.34
N ARG A 48 -3.59 -19.43 7.28
CA ARG A 48 -3.08 -19.58 8.66
C ARG A 48 -2.83 -18.23 9.33
N GLY A 49 -3.78 -17.30 9.19
CA GLY A 49 -3.67 -15.93 9.73
C GLY A 49 -2.82 -14.96 8.90
N LYS A 50 -2.17 -15.41 7.82
CA LYS A 50 -1.42 -14.53 6.91
C LYS A 50 -2.36 -13.80 5.95
N SER A 51 -1.96 -12.60 5.50
CA SER A 51 -2.68 -11.89 4.44
C SER A 51 -2.62 -12.65 3.13
N PHE A 52 -3.77 -12.78 2.45
CA PHE A 52 -3.89 -13.34 1.10
C PHE A 52 -2.89 -12.72 0.11
N TRP A 53 -2.67 -11.42 0.23
CA TRP A 53 -1.77 -10.64 -0.63
C TRP A 53 -0.29 -10.89 -0.34
N ALA A 54 0.04 -11.37 0.86
CA ALA A 54 1.42 -11.58 1.31
C ALA A 54 1.90 -13.05 1.22
N VAL A 55 0.98 -14.01 1.09
CA VAL A 55 1.36 -15.44 1.01
C VAL A 55 2.17 -15.74 -0.24
N LYS A 56 3.30 -16.46 -0.09
CA LYS A 56 4.13 -16.88 -1.23
C LYS A 56 3.49 -18.06 -1.98
N VAL A 57 3.65 -18.10 -3.30
CA VAL A 57 3.28 -19.25 -4.12
C VAL A 57 4.25 -20.40 -3.85
N SER A 58 3.78 -21.49 -3.26
CA SER A 58 4.60 -22.68 -2.98
C SER A 58 4.36 -23.78 -4.01
N ALA A 59 5.41 -24.41 -4.51
CA ALA A 59 5.31 -25.56 -5.43
C ALA A 59 4.60 -26.77 -4.80
N ALA A 60 4.66 -26.91 -3.47
CA ALA A 60 4.00 -27.97 -2.72
C ALA A 60 2.47 -27.77 -2.59
N SER A 61 1.94 -26.61 -2.99
CA SER A 61 0.52 -26.32 -2.90
C SER A 61 -0.25 -26.77 -4.15
N SER A 62 -1.56 -27.02 -3.97
CA SER A 62 -2.42 -27.51 -5.05
C SER A 62 -2.40 -26.57 -6.26
N TRP A 63 -2.57 -27.15 -7.46
CA TRP A 63 -2.58 -26.37 -8.70
C TRP A 63 -3.61 -25.24 -8.66
N CYS A 64 -4.82 -25.54 -8.17
CA CYS A 64 -5.90 -24.55 -8.05
C CYS A 64 -5.48 -23.38 -7.13
N TRP A 65 -4.89 -23.66 -5.97
CA TRP A 65 -4.44 -22.62 -5.05
C TRP A 65 -3.34 -21.75 -5.64
N ARG A 66 -2.34 -22.37 -6.30
CA ARG A 66 -1.30 -21.62 -7.00
C ARG A 66 -1.88 -20.69 -8.07
N LYS A 67 -2.91 -21.14 -8.79
CA LYS A 67 -3.57 -20.33 -9.82
C LYS A 67 -4.34 -19.15 -9.22
N VAL A 68 -5.04 -19.35 -8.09
CA VAL A 68 -5.67 -18.26 -7.32
C VAL A 68 -4.62 -17.23 -6.89
N LEU A 69 -3.51 -17.67 -6.27
CA LEU A 69 -2.46 -16.76 -5.83
C LEU A 69 -1.78 -16.01 -6.99
N ARG A 70 -1.57 -16.66 -8.15
CA ARG A 70 -0.97 -16.00 -9.33
C ARG A 70 -1.88 -14.96 -9.96
N LEU A 71 -3.19 -15.11 -9.85
CA LEU A 71 -4.16 -14.14 -10.37
C LEU A 71 -4.46 -13.01 -9.39
N ARG A 72 -3.90 -13.04 -8.17
CA ARG A 72 -4.17 -12.02 -7.16
C ARG A 72 -3.76 -10.61 -7.61
N ASP A 73 -2.63 -10.45 -8.31
CA ASP A 73 -2.17 -9.10 -8.69
C ASP A 73 -3.11 -8.50 -9.73
N PHE A 74 -3.64 -9.35 -10.62
CA PHE A 74 -4.68 -8.95 -11.55
C PHE A 74 -5.99 -8.64 -10.80
N LEU A 75 -6.36 -9.44 -9.79
CA LEU A 75 -7.50 -9.12 -8.92
C LEU A 75 -7.31 -7.76 -8.24
N ALA A 76 -6.18 -7.52 -7.56
CA ALA A 76 -5.87 -6.30 -6.82
C ALA A 76 -6.04 -5.02 -7.66
N ARG A 77 -5.56 -5.04 -8.91
CA ARG A 77 -5.70 -3.92 -9.86
C ARG A 77 -7.14 -3.63 -10.28
N ASN A 78 -8.03 -4.61 -10.14
CA ASN A 78 -9.45 -4.50 -10.49
C ASN A 78 -10.33 -4.38 -9.22
N LEU A 79 -9.74 -4.20 -8.04
CA LEU A 79 -10.48 -3.97 -6.80
C LEU A 79 -10.55 -2.49 -6.45
N VAL A 80 -11.70 -2.10 -5.92
CA VAL A 80 -11.90 -0.80 -5.27
C VAL A 80 -12.06 -1.07 -3.78
N TYR A 81 -11.22 -0.44 -2.96
CA TYR A 81 -11.30 -0.54 -1.51
C TYR A 81 -12.06 0.66 -0.94
N ILE A 82 -13.11 0.37 -0.16
CA ILE A 82 -13.77 1.35 0.70
C ILE A 82 -13.28 1.06 2.12
N ILE A 83 -12.44 1.95 2.67
CA ILE A 83 -11.78 1.71 3.95
C ILE A 83 -12.79 1.63 5.11
N GLY A 84 -13.85 2.44 5.06
CA GLY A 84 -14.84 2.52 6.12
C GLY A 84 -14.20 2.93 7.45
N ASP A 85 -14.44 2.14 8.50
CA ASP A 85 -13.85 2.35 9.83
C ASP A 85 -12.39 1.85 9.95
N GLY A 86 -11.85 1.20 8.93
CA GLY A 86 -10.49 0.68 8.89
C GLY A 86 -10.22 -0.55 9.77
N ARG A 87 -11.23 -1.21 10.34
CA ARG A 87 -11.04 -2.44 11.17
C ARG A 87 -10.77 -3.68 10.33
N ALA A 88 -11.34 -3.74 9.14
CA ALA A 88 -11.13 -4.86 8.22
C ALA A 88 -9.79 -4.76 7.48
N THR A 89 -9.32 -3.55 7.19
CA THR A 89 -8.19 -3.27 6.29
C THR A 89 -6.86 -3.28 7.03
N ALA A 90 -5.93 -4.12 6.60
CA ALA A 90 -4.53 -4.09 7.02
C ALA A 90 -3.78 -2.95 6.32
N LEU A 91 -3.12 -2.09 7.08
CA LEU A 91 -2.42 -0.91 6.55
C LEU A 91 -1.41 -1.30 5.48
N TRP A 92 -0.51 -2.24 5.81
CA TRP A 92 0.63 -2.57 4.96
C TRP A 92 0.33 -3.60 3.88
N LEU A 93 -0.61 -4.51 4.14
CA LEU A 93 -0.75 -5.76 3.40
C LEU A 93 -1.96 -5.82 2.47
N ASP A 94 -2.95 -4.94 2.62
CA ASP A 94 -4.08 -4.88 1.70
C ASP A 94 -3.79 -3.90 0.55
N PRO A 95 -4.22 -4.19 -0.69
CA PRO A 95 -3.94 -3.36 -1.86
C PRO A 95 -4.93 -2.19 -1.99
N TRP A 96 -5.17 -1.48 -0.89
CA TRP A 96 -6.14 -0.38 -0.83
C TRP A 96 -5.59 0.92 -1.43
N PHE A 97 -4.29 0.97 -1.75
CA PHE A 97 -3.65 2.12 -2.39
C PHE A 97 -3.39 1.85 -3.88
N ASN A 98 -4.33 2.27 -4.73
CA ASN A 98 -4.27 2.09 -6.18
C ASN A 98 -4.06 0.63 -6.65
N GLY A 99 -4.63 -0.33 -5.92
CA GLY A 99 -4.47 -1.76 -6.25
C GLY A 99 -3.11 -2.33 -5.87
N GLU A 100 -2.30 -1.61 -5.08
CA GLU A 100 -1.01 -2.06 -4.57
C GLU A 100 -0.98 -1.98 -3.04
N THR A 101 -0.21 -2.89 -2.43
CA THR A 101 0.03 -2.84 -0.98
C THR A 101 1.12 -1.80 -0.69
N LEU A 102 1.01 -1.09 0.44
CA LEU A 102 2.07 -0.16 0.85
C LEU A 102 3.41 -0.87 1.03
N PHE A 103 3.39 -2.13 1.51
CA PHE A 103 4.57 -2.96 1.63
C PHE A 103 5.26 -3.22 0.28
N THR A 104 4.50 -3.51 -0.78
CA THR A 104 5.08 -3.74 -2.12
C THR A 104 5.61 -2.44 -2.73
N LYS A 105 4.89 -1.33 -2.52
CA LYS A 105 5.23 -0.04 -3.14
C LYS A 105 6.47 0.61 -2.54
N TYR A 106 6.57 0.60 -1.21
CA TYR A 106 7.66 1.28 -0.50
C TYR A 106 8.70 0.28 0.01
N GLY A 107 8.36 -0.98 0.25
CA GLY A 107 9.29 -1.99 0.75
C GLY A 107 9.36 -2.05 2.28
N THR A 108 10.26 -2.89 2.80
CA THR A 108 10.35 -3.17 4.24
C THR A 108 10.80 -1.96 5.07
N TRP A 109 11.57 -1.03 4.50
CA TRP A 109 12.13 0.09 5.26
C TRP A 109 11.05 0.99 5.87
N VAL A 110 9.97 1.27 5.13
CA VAL A 110 8.89 2.15 5.63
C VAL A 110 8.16 1.51 6.82
N VAL A 111 8.06 0.18 6.85
CA VAL A 111 7.44 -0.55 7.97
C VAL A 111 8.30 -0.44 9.22
N ASN A 112 9.62 -0.53 9.05
CA ASN A 112 10.57 -0.42 10.16
C ASN A 112 10.68 1.02 10.67
N ASP A 113 10.68 2.01 9.77
CA ASP A 113 10.81 3.43 10.09
C ASP A 113 9.56 3.99 10.78
N ALA A 114 8.37 3.57 10.34
CA ALA A 114 7.11 4.01 10.91
C ALA A 114 6.82 3.44 12.31
N ASP A 115 7.55 2.41 12.75
CA ASP A 115 7.28 1.66 13.98
C ASP A 115 5.82 1.16 14.11
N ILE A 116 5.17 0.88 12.97
CA ILE A 116 3.80 0.33 12.90
C ILE A 116 3.88 -1.16 12.59
N PRO A 117 3.26 -2.05 13.40
CA PRO A 117 3.29 -3.49 13.16
C PRO A 117 2.81 -3.89 11.76
N LEU A 118 3.46 -4.89 11.13
CA LEU A 118 3.14 -5.33 9.76
C LEU A 118 1.66 -5.72 9.57
N HIS A 119 1.02 -6.25 10.60
CA HIS A 119 -0.38 -6.67 10.58
C HIS A 119 -1.34 -5.62 11.15
N ALA A 120 -0.87 -4.39 11.40
CA ALA A 120 -1.68 -3.31 11.93
C ALA A 120 -2.89 -3.01 11.03
N LYS A 121 -4.02 -2.73 11.68
CA LYS A 121 -5.25 -2.28 11.03
C LYS A 121 -5.23 -0.76 10.87
N VAL A 122 -5.84 -0.27 9.79
CA VAL A 122 -5.94 1.17 9.52
C VAL A 122 -6.61 1.90 10.70
N SER A 123 -7.67 1.30 11.26
CA SER A 123 -8.36 1.78 12.47
C SER A 123 -7.43 2.01 13.67
N ALA A 124 -6.53 1.07 13.95
CA ALA A 124 -5.62 1.14 15.09
C ALA A 124 -4.59 2.27 14.91
N VAL A 125 -4.13 2.47 13.67
CA VAL A 125 -3.17 3.54 13.34
C VAL A 125 -3.83 4.91 13.42
N ILE A 126 -5.07 5.05 12.93
CA ILE A 126 -5.83 6.30 13.05
C ILE A 126 -6.13 6.63 14.51
N ALA A 127 -6.52 5.63 15.31
CA ALA A 127 -6.83 5.83 16.73
C ALA A 127 -5.60 6.26 17.54
N ASN A 128 -4.44 5.69 17.25
CA ASN A 128 -3.18 5.97 17.96
C ASN A 128 -2.22 6.82 17.13
N ARG A 129 -2.74 7.73 16.30
CA ARG A 129 -1.95 8.53 15.35
C ARG A 129 -0.75 9.22 16.01
N GLN A 130 -0.93 9.78 17.20
CA GLN A 130 0.13 10.45 17.96
C GLN A 130 1.26 9.50 18.38
N SER A 131 0.93 8.27 18.77
CA SER A 131 1.92 7.26 19.16
C SER A 131 2.75 6.76 17.97
N TYR A 132 2.20 6.84 16.76
CA TYR A 132 2.88 6.46 15.52
C TYR A 132 3.49 7.65 14.78
N GLY A 133 3.64 8.81 15.43
CA GLY A 133 4.21 10.01 14.81
C GLY A 133 3.36 10.58 13.67
N VAL A 134 2.09 10.15 13.54
CA VAL A 134 1.15 10.70 12.57
C VAL A 134 0.50 11.92 13.21
N ALA A 135 0.93 13.10 12.76
CA ALA A 135 0.43 14.38 13.26
C ALA A 135 -1.10 14.48 13.09
N ALA A 136 -1.78 14.99 14.11
CA ALA A 136 -3.23 15.17 14.09
C ALA A 136 -3.66 16.37 13.23
N ASP A 137 -2.74 17.29 13.02
CA ASP A 137 -2.83 18.50 12.25
C ASP A 137 -1.61 18.60 11.33
N ASN A 138 -1.76 19.32 10.21
CA ASN A 138 -0.65 19.57 9.30
C ASN A 138 0.24 20.71 9.84
N GLN A 139 0.52 20.73 11.14
CA GLN A 139 1.35 21.76 11.79
C GLN A 139 2.77 21.26 11.96
N CYS A 140 3.73 22.15 11.79
CA CYS A 140 5.15 21.82 11.79
C CYS A 140 5.55 21.06 13.06
N MET A 141 6.09 19.84 12.90
CA MET A 141 6.59 19.00 13.99
C MET A 141 7.65 19.67 14.88
N PHE A 142 8.32 20.74 14.40
CA PHE A 142 9.30 21.50 15.19
C PHE A 142 8.67 22.65 16.01
N GLY A 143 7.34 22.77 16.02
CA GLY A 143 6.62 23.72 16.85
C GLY A 143 6.76 25.19 16.40
N CYS A 144 7.13 25.45 15.14
CA CYS A 144 7.30 26.81 14.64
C CYS A 144 5.97 27.51 14.24
N GLY A 145 4.85 26.78 14.29
CA GLY A 145 3.52 27.26 13.92
C GLY A 145 3.21 27.29 12.41
N GLY A 146 4.16 26.88 11.55
CA GLY A 146 3.94 26.74 10.11
C GLY A 146 3.15 25.47 9.74
N MET A 147 2.60 25.41 8.53
CA MET A 147 2.03 24.16 8.01
C MET A 147 3.11 23.22 7.49
N GLU A 148 2.95 21.92 7.73
CA GLU A 148 3.83 20.89 7.19
C GLU A 148 3.73 20.78 5.67
N SER A 149 4.90 20.83 5.05
CA SER A 149 5.15 20.49 3.65
C SER A 149 6.60 20.03 3.56
N ILE A 150 6.99 19.33 2.50
CA ILE A 150 8.40 18.94 2.29
C ILE A 150 9.28 20.20 2.29
N ASP A 151 8.86 21.25 1.57
CA ASP A 151 9.56 22.53 1.54
C ASP A 151 9.71 23.13 2.94
N HIS A 152 8.64 23.13 3.74
CA HIS A 152 8.67 23.71 5.07
C HIS A 152 9.49 22.86 6.05
N ILE A 153 9.27 21.55 6.11
CA ILE A 153 9.93 20.65 7.05
C ILE A 153 11.44 20.67 6.81
N PHE A 154 11.91 20.60 5.56
CA PHE A 154 13.33 20.49 5.27
C PHE A 154 14.04 21.84 5.10
N PHE A 155 13.39 22.84 4.48
CA PHE A 155 14.08 24.06 4.04
C PHE A 155 13.49 25.35 4.62
N GLY A 156 12.18 25.40 4.90
CA GLY A 156 11.47 26.61 5.29
C GLY A 156 11.22 26.80 6.79
N CYS A 157 11.39 25.77 7.62
CA CYS A 157 11.20 25.86 9.06
C CYS A 157 12.43 26.47 9.72
N LYS A 158 12.24 27.50 10.55
CA LYS A 158 13.32 28.20 11.27
C LYS A 158 14.33 27.24 11.93
N PHE A 159 13.85 26.11 12.46
CA PHE A 159 14.71 25.07 13.04
C PHE A 159 15.59 24.39 11.98
N THR A 160 14.99 23.80 10.94
CA THR A 160 15.73 23.03 9.93
C THR A 160 16.55 23.89 8.99
N THR A 161 16.09 25.09 8.63
CA THR A 161 16.92 26.09 7.93
C THR A 161 18.19 26.39 8.71
N GLY A 162 18.10 26.50 10.05
CA GLY A 162 19.24 26.69 10.93
C GLY A 162 20.23 25.51 10.90
N VAL A 163 19.72 24.28 10.96
CA VAL A 163 20.53 23.05 10.85
C VAL A 163 21.26 23.00 9.50
N TRP A 164 20.53 23.21 8.40
CA TRP A 164 21.11 23.18 7.04
C TRP A 164 22.16 24.26 6.81
N ASN A 165 21.89 25.50 7.24
CA ASN A 165 22.87 26.58 7.15
C ASN A 165 24.15 26.25 7.93
N ASN A 166 24.03 25.58 9.08
CA ASN A 166 25.18 25.15 9.86
C ASN A 166 25.97 24.06 9.12
N CYS A 167 25.28 23.06 8.57
CA CYS A 167 25.90 22.02 7.74
C CYS A 167 26.63 22.64 6.53
N LEU A 168 25.97 23.48 5.73
CA LEU A 168 26.56 24.14 4.56
C LEU A 168 27.83 24.91 4.92
N ARG A 169 27.78 25.72 5.99
CA ARG A 169 28.95 26.44 6.49
C ARG A 169 30.08 25.50 6.94
N LYS A 170 29.75 24.41 7.62
CA LYS A 170 30.72 23.41 8.09
C LYS A 170 31.46 22.74 6.92
N TYR A 171 30.78 22.57 5.78
CA TYR A 171 31.36 22.01 4.56
C TYR A 171 31.93 23.06 3.59
N GLY A 172 32.06 24.33 4.02
CA GLY A 172 32.71 25.39 3.23
C GLY A 172 31.83 26.04 2.16
N PHE A 173 30.52 25.81 2.17
CA PHE A 173 29.59 26.50 1.27
C PHE A 173 29.24 27.88 1.83
N HIS A 174 29.42 28.92 1.01
CA HIS A 174 29.10 30.32 1.34
C HIS A 174 27.67 30.73 0.92
N ARG A 175 26.74 29.77 0.89
CA ARG A 175 25.34 30.01 0.57
C ARG A 175 24.44 29.65 1.75
N VAL A 176 23.22 30.19 1.74
CA VAL A 176 22.15 29.75 2.63
C VAL A 176 21.36 28.62 1.98
N CYS A 177 20.65 27.88 2.82
CA CYS A 177 19.70 26.85 2.45
C CYS A 177 18.62 27.41 1.52
N SER A 178 18.46 26.78 0.35
CA SER A 178 17.48 27.16 -0.67
C SER A 178 16.23 26.26 -0.58
N PRO A 179 15.09 26.63 -1.20
CA PRO A 179 13.91 25.75 -1.26
C PRO A 179 14.21 24.43 -2.00
N TRP A 180 13.38 23.40 -1.78
CA TRP A 180 13.60 22.05 -2.34
C TRP A 180 13.84 22.06 -3.85
N ARG A 181 13.10 22.88 -4.60
CA ARG A 181 13.22 22.95 -6.06
C ARG A 181 14.62 23.35 -6.54
N GLU A 182 15.34 24.15 -5.77
CA GLU A 182 16.69 24.60 -6.11
C GLU A 182 17.75 23.63 -5.58
N GLU A 183 17.52 23.06 -4.39
CA GLU A 183 18.44 22.08 -3.78
C GLU A 183 18.39 20.70 -4.49
N ALA A 184 17.21 20.28 -4.97
CA ALA A 184 17.03 19.01 -5.68
C ALA A 184 17.74 18.95 -7.04
N VAL A 185 18.21 20.09 -7.58
CA VAL A 185 19.05 20.12 -8.78
C VAL A 185 20.45 19.57 -8.50
N TRP A 186 20.88 19.58 -7.24
CA TRP A 186 22.21 19.15 -6.80
C TRP A 186 22.25 17.70 -6.27
N VAL A 187 21.09 17.02 -6.23
CA VAL A 187 20.91 15.64 -5.76
C VAL A 187 20.67 14.72 -6.97
#